data_AF-A0A378QKK4-F1
#
_entry.id   AF-A0A378QKK4-F1
#
_cell.length_a   1.000
_cell.length_b   1.000
_cell.length_c   1.000
_cell.angle_alpha   90.00
_cell.angle_beta   90.00
_cell.angle_gamma   90.00
#
_symmetry.space_group_name_H-M   'P 1'
#
loop_
_entity.id
_entity.type
_entity.pdbx_description
1 polymer ?
#
loop_
_entity_poly.entity_id
_entity_poly.type
_entity_poly.pdbx_seq_one_letter_code
_entity_poly.pdbx_strand_id
1 'polypeptide(L)'
;MSIEKFFKEMRNHPVLFLGTGFSLRYLNVSYTWRELLEKIAIDIYGEKRLFLELLSDFSNEGKVNYKKLAEKLEFDFEKISKNRSDFKDVNDIFYENMDKELKISRFKIYISQILSDTSEKSEKKSELADLIKARKNIGSIIRLLSKP
;
A
#
# COMPACT_ATOMS: atom_id res chain seq x y z
N MET A 1 0.81 18.64 -23.06
CA MET A 1 -0.45 18.10 -23.62
C MET A 1 -1.48 18.12 -22.50
N SER A 2 -2.65 18.76 -22.66
CA SER A 2 -3.67 18.79 -21.59
C SER A 2 -4.47 17.49 -21.61
N ILE A 3 -4.67 16.91 -20.43
CA ILE A 3 -5.41 15.65 -20.25
C ILE A 3 -6.82 15.75 -20.84
N GLU A 4 -7.47 16.90 -20.68
CA GLU A 4 -8.80 17.15 -21.25
C GLU A 4 -8.83 17.02 -22.78
N LYS A 5 -7.80 17.51 -23.49
CA LYS A 5 -7.74 17.43 -24.94
C LYS A 5 -7.58 15.99 -25.42
N PHE A 6 -6.74 15.21 -24.71
CA PHE A 6 -6.56 13.79 -24.96
C PHE A 6 -7.87 12.99 -24.81
N PHE A 7 -8.65 13.27 -23.77
CA PHE A 7 -9.96 12.61 -23.57
C PHE A 7 -11.03 13.05 -24.58
N LYS A 8 -10.99 14.30 -25.04
CA LYS A 8 -11.93 14.83 -26.06
C LYS A 8 -11.72 14.23 -27.45
N GLU A 9 -10.51 13.80 -27.79
CA GLU A 9 -10.19 13.22 -29.10
C GLU A 9 -10.61 11.74 -29.21
N MET A 10 -11.07 11.11 -28.13
CA MET A 10 -11.50 9.71 -28.14
C MET A 10 -12.92 9.56 -28.68
N ARG A 11 -13.10 8.70 -29.70
CA ARG A 11 -14.42 8.38 -30.30
C ARG A 11 -15.33 7.55 -29.39
N ASN A 12 -14.74 6.74 -28.51
CA ASN A 12 -15.45 5.93 -27.53
C ASN A 12 -15.11 6.41 -26.13
N HIS A 13 -16.07 6.36 -25.21
CA HIS A 13 -15.82 6.68 -23.81
C HIS A 13 -14.74 5.74 -23.22
N PRO A 14 -13.59 6.27 -22.76
CA PRO A 14 -12.52 5.44 -22.24
C PRO A 14 -12.89 4.82 -20.90
N VAL A 15 -12.25 3.68 -20.64
CA VAL A 15 -12.29 2.99 -19.34
C VAL A 15 -10.97 3.26 -18.63
N LEU A 16 -11.03 3.83 -17.43
CA LEU A 16 -9.84 4.16 -16.64
C LEU A 16 -9.54 3.05 -15.63
N PHE A 17 -8.34 2.45 -15.71
CA PHE A 17 -7.87 1.48 -14.72
C PHE A 17 -7.06 2.16 -13.63
N LEU A 18 -7.50 2.05 -12.38
CA LEU A 18 -6.82 2.61 -11.20
C LEU A 18 -6.20 1.48 -10.37
N GLY A 19 -4.88 1.49 -10.24
CA GLY A 19 -4.11 0.56 -9.40
C GLY A 19 -3.05 1.29 -8.58
N THR A 20 -2.09 0.55 -8.01
CA THR A 20 -1.04 1.10 -7.12
C THR A 20 -0.20 2.19 -7.77
N GLY A 21 -0.01 2.14 -9.09
CA GLY A 21 0.67 3.21 -9.84
C GLY A 21 -0.03 4.57 -9.75
N PHE A 22 -1.36 4.58 -9.58
CA PHE A 22 -2.10 5.81 -9.35
C PHE A 22 -1.78 6.39 -7.97
N SER A 23 -1.84 5.56 -6.92
CA SER A 23 -1.46 5.98 -5.56
C SER A 23 -0.03 6.51 -5.50
N LEU A 24 0.94 5.81 -6.10
CA LEU A 24 2.34 6.26 -6.17
C LEU A 24 2.52 7.61 -6.86
N ARG A 25 1.64 7.91 -7.82
CA ARG A 25 1.69 9.15 -8.58
C ARG A 25 1.12 10.34 -7.84
N TYR A 26 0.03 10.17 -7.09
CA TYR A 26 -0.72 11.29 -6.51
C TYR A 26 -0.62 11.40 -4.99
N LEU A 27 -0.32 10.33 -4.27
CA LEU A 27 -0.22 10.35 -2.80
C LEU A 27 1.24 10.54 -2.37
N ASN A 28 1.45 11.28 -1.28
CA ASN A 28 2.77 11.46 -0.66
C ASN A 28 3.26 10.14 -0.03
N VAL A 29 2.35 9.39 0.58
CA VAL A 29 2.62 8.09 1.18
C VAL A 29 1.97 7.01 0.34
N SER A 30 2.79 6.23 -0.36
CA SER A 30 2.36 5.07 -1.13
C SER A 30 3.56 4.16 -1.35
N TYR A 31 3.31 2.85 -1.44
CA TYR A 31 4.36 1.85 -1.53
C TYR A 31 4.09 0.89 -2.68
N THR A 32 5.15 0.44 -3.35
CA THR A 32 5.13 -0.84 -4.05
C THR A 32 5.10 -1.99 -3.04
N TRP A 33 4.74 -3.20 -3.49
CA TRP A 33 4.79 -4.38 -2.63
C TRP A 33 6.15 -4.59 -1.97
N ARG A 34 7.24 -4.38 -2.72
CA ARG A 34 8.61 -4.50 -2.19
C ARG A 34 8.90 -3.46 -1.11
N GLU A 35 8.59 -2.19 -1.39
CA GLU A 35 8.85 -1.10 -0.45
C GLU A 35 8.02 -1.23 0.83
N LEU A 36 6.77 -1.70 0.73
CA LEU A 36 5.93 -1.95 1.89
C LEU A 36 6.53 -3.01 2.80
N LEU A 37 6.95 -4.15 2.23
CA LEU A 37 7.57 -5.23 3.00
C LEU A 37 8.95 -4.83 3.53
N GLU A 38 9.72 -4.03 2.78
CA GLU A 38 10.99 -3.46 3.24
C GLU A 38 10.80 -2.54 4.44
N LYS A 39 9.81 -1.62 4.38
CA LYS A 39 9.47 -0.72 5.49
C LYS A 39 9.12 -1.51 6.75
N ILE A 40 8.19 -2.46 6.62
CA ILE A 40 7.77 -3.35 7.71
C ILE A 40 8.98 -4.10 8.31
N ALA A 41 9.83 -4.69 7.48
CA ALA A 41 11.01 -5.42 7.96
C ALA A 41 11.97 -4.49 8.71
N ILE A 42 12.23 -3.28 8.21
CA ILE A 42 13.08 -2.29 8.89
C ILE A 42 12.47 -1.89 10.24
N ASP A 43 11.15 -1.72 10.32
CA ASP A 43 10.51 -1.31 11.58
C ASP A 43 10.57 -2.42 12.64
N ILE A 44 10.40 -3.68 12.22
CA ILE A 44 10.45 -4.85 13.13
C ILE A 44 11.88 -5.20 13.52
N TYR A 45 12.83 -5.20 12.59
CA TYR A 45 14.19 -5.68 12.84
C TYR A 45 15.22 -4.59 13.09
N GLY A 46 14.89 -3.33 12.76
CA GLY A 46 15.78 -2.17 12.91
C GLY A 46 16.79 -2.00 11.77
N GLU A 47 16.97 -3.00 10.90
CA GLU A 47 18.02 -3.00 9.87
C GLU A 47 17.56 -3.48 8.50
N LYS A 48 17.99 -2.76 7.46
CA LYS A 48 17.75 -3.11 6.06
C LYS A 48 18.42 -4.43 5.63
N ARG A 49 19.52 -4.83 6.27
CA ARG A 49 20.28 -6.05 5.92
C ARG A 49 19.41 -7.30 6.05
N LEU A 50 18.62 -7.38 7.12
CA LEU A 50 17.73 -8.51 7.37
C LEU A 50 16.61 -8.62 6.32
N PHE A 51 16.13 -7.50 5.78
CA PHE A 51 15.20 -7.55 4.65
C PHE A 51 15.86 -8.13 3.39
N LEU A 52 17.13 -7.80 3.12
CA LEU A 52 17.84 -8.33 1.95
C LEU A 52 18.12 -9.84 2.09
N GLU A 53 18.41 -10.31 3.30
CA GLU A 53 18.54 -11.74 3.60
C GLU A 53 17.23 -12.48 3.35
N LEU A 54 16.11 -11.99 3.91
CA LEU A 54 14.78 -12.55 3.65
C LEU A 54 14.45 -12.52 2.15
N LEU A 55 14.78 -11.43 1.45
CA LEU A 55 14.56 -11.33 0.02
C LEU A 55 15.34 -12.44 -0.73
N SER A 56 16.58 -12.71 -0.33
CA SER A 56 17.40 -13.79 -0.90
C SER A 56 16.76 -15.16 -0.65
N ASP A 57 16.33 -15.43 0.59
CA ASP A 57 15.73 -16.72 0.97
C ASP A 57 14.44 -17.04 0.21
N PHE A 58 13.67 -16.01 -0.15
CA PHE A 58 12.42 -16.14 -0.90
C PHE A 58 12.55 -15.83 -2.39
N SER A 59 13.77 -15.67 -2.90
CA SER A 59 14.02 -15.47 -4.34
C SER A 59 14.49 -16.75 -5.00
N ASN A 60 13.80 -17.18 -6.05
CA ASN A 60 14.23 -18.28 -6.91
C ASN A 60 14.31 -17.78 -8.36
N GLU A 61 15.44 -18.01 -9.03
CA GLU A 61 15.64 -17.70 -10.45
C GLU A 61 15.27 -16.24 -10.83
N GLY A 62 15.62 -15.29 -9.96
CA GLY A 62 15.33 -13.86 -10.16
C GLY A 62 13.87 -13.46 -9.93
N LYS A 63 13.00 -14.37 -9.49
CA LYS A 63 11.62 -14.07 -9.06
C LYS A 63 11.50 -14.18 -7.55
N VAL A 64 11.03 -13.09 -6.95
CA VAL A 64 10.75 -13.03 -5.51
C VAL A 64 9.35 -13.59 -5.24
N ASN A 65 9.25 -14.54 -4.30
CA ASN A 65 7.97 -14.99 -3.78
C ASN A 65 7.48 -14.05 -2.67
N TYR A 66 6.87 -12.93 -3.08
CA TYR A 66 6.35 -11.92 -2.16
C TYR A 66 5.27 -12.45 -1.20
N LYS A 67 4.52 -13.49 -1.60
CA LYS A 67 3.51 -14.10 -0.72
C LYS A 67 4.16 -14.76 0.48
N LYS A 68 5.15 -15.63 0.26
CA LYS A 68 5.88 -16.30 1.36
C LYS A 68 6.66 -15.31 2.23
N LEU A 69 7.26 -14.30 1.60
CA LEU A 69 7.93 -13.23 2.34
C LEU A 69 6.96 -12.47 3.26
N ALA A 70 5.77 -12.14 2.76
CA ALA A 70 4.73 -11.49 3.56
C ALA A 70 4.22 -12.37 4.71
N GLU A 71 4.00 -13.66 4.47
CA GLU A 71 3.61 -14.63 5.51
C GLU A 71 4.67 -14.72 6.62
N LYS A 72 5.96 -14.74 6.25
CA LYS A 72 7.08 -14.74 7.20
C LYS A 72 7.13 -13.44 8.00
N LEU A 73 6.98 -12.29 7.35
CA LEU A 73 6.96 -10.99 8.02
C LEU A 73 5.75 -10.83 8.94
N GLU A 74 4.57 -11.30 8.54
CA GLU A 74 3.38 -11.29 9.41
C GLU A 74 3.62 -12.11 10.67
N PHE A 75 4.16 -13.33 10.54
CA PHE A 75 4.50 -14.17 11.69
C PHE A 75 5.50 -13.50 12.64
N ASP A 76 6.58 -12.92 12.09
CA ASP A 76 7.60 -12.27 12.90
C ASP A 76 7.07 -10.96 13.53
N PHE A 77 6.22 -10.21 12.82
CA PHE A 77 5.57 -9.02 13.33
C PHE A 77 4.71 -9.33 14.55
N GLU A 78 3.83 -10.35 14.48
CA GLU A 78 2.98 -10.74 15.61
C GLU A 78 3.79 -11.13 16.84
N LYS A 79 4.94 -11.79 16.66
CA LYS A 79 5.81 -12.22 17.75
C LYS A 79 6.57 -11.05 18.38
N ILE A 80 7.13 -10.17 17.56
CA ILE A 80 8.05 -9.11 18.01
C ILE A 80 7.29 -7.89 18.53
N SER A 81 6.18 -7.50 17.88
CA SER A 81 5.41 -6.31 18.25
C SER A 81 4.76 -6.39 19.63
N LYS A 82 4.47 -7.60 20.13
CA LYS A 82 3.77 -7.83 21.41
C LYS A 82 4.45 -7.17 22.62
N ASN A 83 5.78 -7.17 22.66
CA ASN A 83 6.55 -6.71 23.83
C ASN A 83 7.32 -5.40 23.56
N ARG A 84 7.05 -4.74 22.43
CA ARG A 84 7.79 -3.55 21.97
C ARG A 84 6.97 -2.29 22.23
N SER A 85 7.59 -1.30 22.86
CA SER A 85 6.94 -0.04 23.23
C SER A 85 6.60 0.84 22.04
N ASP A 86 7.36 0.74 20.95
CA ASP A 86 7.15 1.48 19.71
C ASP A 86 5.93 1.00 18.91
N PHE A 87 5.39 -0.19 19.22
CA PHE A 87 4.13 -0.69 18.67
C PHE A 87 2.98 -0.60 19.67
N LYS A 88 3.08 0.27 20.69
CA LYS A 88 2.03 0.42 21.71
C LYS A 88 0.67 0.74 21.10
N ASP A 89 0.59 1.70 20.18
CA ASP A 89 -0.68 2.09 19.56
C ASP A 89 -1.31 0.93 18.76
N VAL A 90 -0.50 0.12 18.09
CA VAL A 90 -0.96 -1.10 17.40
C VAL A 90 -1.48 -2.13 18.40
N ASN A 91 -0.79 -2.31 19.52
CA ASN A 91 -1.17 -3.24 20.58
C ASN A 91 -2.46 -2.80 21.28
N ASP A 92 -2.61 -1.51 21.58
CA ASP A 92 -3.80 -0.93 22.22
C ASP A 92 -5.02 -1.17 21.32
N ILE A 93 -4.93 -0.84 20.02
CA ILE A 93 -6.01 -1.14 19.05
C ILE A 93 -6.28 -2.63 18.95
N PHE A 94 -5.24 -3.48 18.96
CA PHE A 94 -5.43 -4.94 18.92
C PHE A 94 -6.25 -5.42 20.12
N TYR A 95 -5.90 -5.01 21.34
CA TYR A 95 -6.61 -5.44 22.54
C TYR A 95 -8.02 -4.85 22.62
N GLU A 96 -8.23 -3.59 22.23
CA GLU A 96 -9.57 -2.99 22.13
C GLU A 96 -10.50 -3.73 21.15
N ASN A 97 -9.95 -4.27 20.05
CA ASN A 97 -10.72 -5.08 19.11
C ASN A 97 -11.00 -6.48 19.66
N MET A 98 -10.05 -7.07 20.38
CA MET A 98 -10.25 -8.36 21.05
C MET A 98 -11.32 -8.28 22.14
N ASP A 99 -11.40 -7.17 22.88
CA ASP A 99 -12.47 -6.91 23.86
C ASP A 99 -13.86 -6.85 23.20
N LYS A 100 -13.91 -6.51 21.91
CA LYS A 100 -15.13 -6.47 21.08
C LYS A 100 -15.36 -7.78 20.32
N GLU A 101 -14.62 -8.84 20.63
CA GLU A 101 -14.63 -10.14 19.92
C GLU A 101 -14.27 -10.04 18.42
N LEU A 102 -13.61 -8.96 18.00
CA LEU A 102 -13.14 -8.75 16.63
C LEU A 102 -11.70 -9.23 16.49
N LYS A 103 -11.52 -10.34 15.78
CA LYS A 103 -10.18 -10.93 15.55
C LYS A 103 -9.46 -10.24 14.39
N ILE A 104 -8.63 -9.25 14.71
CA ILE A 104 -7.77 -8.53 13.76
C ILE A 104 -6.30 -8.74 14.16
N SER A 105 -5.41 -9.00 13.20
CA SER A 105 -3.97 -9.14 13.46
C SER A 105 -3.30 -7.78 13.67
N ARG A 106 -2.29 -7.71 14.53
CA ARG A 106 -1.48 -6.50 14.73
C ARG A 106 -0.83 -6.06 13.42
N PHE A 107 -0.43 -7.02 12.60
CA PHE A 107 0.12 -6.78 11.27
C PHE A 107 -0.83 -5.97 10.38
N LYS A 108 -2.13 -6.33 10.35
CA LYS A 108 -3.14 -5.61 9.56
C LYS A 108 -3.40 -4.21 10.10
N ILE A 109 -3.46 -4.06 11.43
CA ILE A 109 -3.58 -2.76 12.09
C ILE A 109 -2.40 -1.87 11.69
N TYR A 110 -1.18 -2.39 11.77
CA TYR A 110 0.03 -1.66 11.41
C TYR A 110 0.04 -1.20 9.95
N ILE A 111 -0.31 -2.08 9.01
CA ILE A 111 -0.44 -1.73 7.59
C ILE A 111 -1.46 -0.61 7.41
N SER A 112 -2.60 -0.66 8.11
CA SER A 112 -3.61 0.41 8.02
C SER A 112 -3.10 1.75 8.54
N GLN A 113 -2.27 1.76 9.59
CA GLN A 113 -1.66 2.99 10.12
C GLN A 113 -0.67 3.58 9.12
N ILE A 114 0.22 2.77 8.55
CA ILE A 114 1.19 3.23 7.53
C ILE A 114 0.46 3.82 6.31
N LEU A 115 -0.64 3.21 5.89
CA LEU A 115 -1.40 3.61 4.70
C LEU A 115 -2.52 4.63 5.00
N SER A 116 -2.60 5.15 6.23
CA SER A 116 -3.65 6.09 6.63
C SER A 116 -3.43 7.49 6.07
N ASP A 117 -2.18 7.88 5.79
CA ASP A 117 -1.87 9.16 5.17
C ASP A 117 -2.22 9.13 3.68
N THR A 118 -3.33 9.78 3.35
CA THR A 118 -3.79 9.97 1.96
C THR A 118 -3.51 11.37 1.45
N SER A 119 -2.52 12.07 2.02
CA SER A 119 -2.15 13.42 1.58
C SER A 119 -1.65 13.41 0.13
N GLU A 120 -2.10 14.41 -0.63
CA GLU A 120 -1.80 14.53 -2.05
C GLU A 120 -0.49 15.28 -2.29
N LYS A 121 0.24 14.88 -3.32
CA LYS A 121 1.42 15.59 -3.84
C LYS A 121 1.01 16.96 -4.37
N SER A 122 1.54 18.01 -3.76
CA SER A 122 1.18 19.40 -4.08
C SER A 122 1.39 19.75 -5.56
N GLU A 123 2.47 19.23 -6.14
CA GLU A 123 2.87 19.42 -7.54
C GLU A 123 1.96 18.69 -8.54
N LYS A 124 1.11 17.76 -8.07
CA LYS A 124 0.16 17.02 -8.90
C LYS A 124 -1.28 17.53 -8.80
N LYS A 125 -1.56 18.53 -7.96
CA LYS A 125 -2.91 19.07 -7.78
C LYS A 125 -3.56 19.58 -9.08
N SER A 126 -2.80 20.31 -9.90
CA SER A 126 -3.32 20.80 -11.19
C SER A 126 -3.71 19.66 -12.12
N GLU A 127 -2.87 18.62 -12.20
CA GLU A 127 -3.13 17.46 -13.04
C GLU A 127 -4.32 16.64 -12.51
N LEU A 128 -4.43 16.48 -11.19
CA LEU A 128 -5.55 15.82 -10.54
C LEU A 128 -6.86 16.58 -10.81
N ALA A 129 -6.83 17.92 -10.78
CA ALA A 129 -7.98 18.74 -11.15
C ALA A 129 -8.41 18.52 -12.61
N ASP A 130 -7.46 18.43 -13.54
CA ASP A 130 -7.76 18.15 -14.95
C ASP A 130 -8.31 16.73 -15.16
N LEU A 131 -7.82 15.74 -14.41
CA LEU A 131 -8.39 14.39 -14.38
C LEU A 131 -9.82 14.37 -13.84
N ILE A 132 -10.09 15.12 -12.76
CA ILE A 132 -11.43 15.26 -12.19
C ILE A 132 -12.39 15.91 -13.20
N LYS A 133 -11.93 16.91 -13.96
CA LYS A 133 -12.73 17.52 -15.04
C LYS A 133 -12.97 16.53 -16.18
N ALA A 134 -11.93 15.82 -16.60
CA ALA A 134 -12.00 14.83 -17.67
C ALA A 134 -12.87 13.61 -17.33
N ARG A 135 -13.08 13.30 -16.04
CA ARG A 135 -13.93 12.18 -15.57
C ARG A 135 -15.34 12.20 -16.18
N LYS A 136 -15.88 13.38 -16.50
CA LYS A 136 -17.20 13.53 -17.13
C LYS A 136 -17.29 12.87 -18.50
N ASN A 137 -16.14 12.66 -19.14
CA ASN A 137 -16.01 12.04 -20.45
C ASN A 137 -15.51 10.59 -20.35
N ILE A 138 -15.30 10.05 -19.14
CA ILE A 138 -14.87 8.67 -18.90
C ILE A 138 -16.13 7.81 -18.69
N GLY A 139 -16.25 6.73 -19.47
CA GLY A 139 -17.45 5.87 -19.44
C GLY A 139 -17.48 4.91 -18.26
N SER A 140 -16.31 4.56 -17.72
CA SER A 140 -16.19 3.71 -16.54
C SER A 140 -14.82 3.84 -15.86
N ILE A 141 -14.79 3.65 -14.55
CA ILE A 141 -13.56 3.55 -13.76
C ILE A 141 -13.50 2.14 -13.18
N ILE A 142 -12.48 1.38 -13.57
CA ILE A 142 -12.20 0.06 -13.03
C ILE A 142 -11.07 0.18 -12.00
N ARG A 143 -11.39 -0.11 -10.74
CA ARG A 143 -10.38 -0.21 -9.69
C ARG A 143 -9.82 -1.62 -9.67
N LEU A 144 -8.54 -1.77 -9.95
CA LEU A 144 -7.82 -3.03 -9.78
C LEU A 144 -7.49 -3.18 -8.30
N LEU A 145 -8.43 -3.73 -7.53
CA LEU A 145 -8.13 -4.29 -6.23
C LEU A 145 -7.50 -5.67 -6.48
N SER A 146 -6.25 -5.86 -6.07
CA SER A 146 -5.71 -7.21 -5.90
C SER A 146 -6.61 -7.91 -4.88
N LYS A 147 -7.44 -8.86 -5.34
CA LYS A 147 -8.19 -9.70 -4.41
C LYS A 147 -7.19 -10.41 -3.48
N PRO A 148 -7.47 -10.45 -2.16
CA PRO A 148 -6.64 -11.20 -1.20
C PRO A 148 -6.64 -12.69 -1.51
#